data_AF-A0A4Q9GSB6-F1
#
_entry.id   AF-A0A4Q9GSB6-F1
#
_cell.length_a   1.000
_cell.length_b   1.000
_cell.length_c   1.000
_cell.angle_alpha   90.00
_cell.angle_beta   90.00
_cell.angle_gamma   90.00
#
_symmetry.space_group_name_H-M   'P 1'
#
loop_
_entity.id
_entity.type
_entity.pdbx_description
1 polymer ?
#
loop_
_entity_poly.entity_id
_entity_poly.type
_entity_poly.pdbx_seq_one_letter_code
_entity_poly.pdbx_strand_id
1 'polypeptide(L)'
;MKNRRLLIGLTVSYLALVAFATLGPTWVVSGALDLFRGMTELLPGSAPSPSSLEFAANVAMFVPLGMLLLLLAGPRRWWLALLLVFGLTASIELVQAGIPSRVSDLRDVFANTGGGALGIVLGVLATLLRRRVALLGAAGVVALGAVLLSTTGGMVAPPLARAETGHVAAQLDYVGTYWNSRNAGEYGALDTTDCVNFASQTLIARGWEQTDQWWHRRSPDGHHSYSDAWISSTALRDYLAGKPELATVLDASARDRVTPGDLVQFDWDSNGRPDHTGIVVSVADEGSGAVIRYASHSNDRERQGVDEALAKDGRGGSYSFWHLVD
;
A
#
# COMPACT_ATOMS: atom_id res chain seq x y z
N MET A 1 -26.88 2.87 6.05
CA MET A 1 -27.85 2.71 4.93
C MET A 1 -27.40 3.36 3.63
N LYS A 2 -26.83 4.58 3.63
CA LYS A 2 -26.35 5.30 2.43
C LYS A 2 -25.34 4.50 1.59
N ASN A 3 -24.32 3.91 2.23
CA ASN A 3 -23.28 3.13 1.55
C ASN A 3 -23.81 1.83 0.90
N ARG A 4 -24.88 1.24 1.45
CA ARG A 4 -25.49 0.02 0.90
C ARG A 4 -26.30 0.32 -0.36
N ARG A 5 -27.01 1.46 -0.42
CA ARG A 5 -27.73 1.90 -1.62
C ARG A 5 -26.76 2.21 -2.77
N LEU A 6 -25.65 2.89 -2.46
CA LEU A 6 -24.58 3.13 -3.44
C LEU A 6 -23.99 1.83 -3.97
N LEU A 7 -23.66 0.88 -3.10
CA LEU A 7 -23.12 -0.42 -3.50
C LEU A 7 -24.10 -1.24 -4.34
N ILE A 8 -25.39 -1.22 -4.00
CA ILE A 8 -26.44 -1.83 -4.83
C ILE A 8 -26.47 -1.16 -6.20
N GLY A 9 -26.46 0.18 -6.26
CA GLY A 9 -26.43 0.93 -7.51
C GLY A 9 -25.23 0.55 -8.38
N LEU A 10 -24.03 0.56 -7.81
CA LEU A 10 -22.80 0.13 -8.49
C LEU A 10 -22.87 -1.30 -8.99
N THR A 11 -23.40 -2.22 -8.18
CA THR A 11 -23.54 -3.63 -8.57
C THR A 11 -24.53 -3.80 -9.72
N VAL A 12 -25.67 -3.12 -9.66
CA VAL A 12 -26.67 -3.15 -10.74
C VAL A 12 -26.12 -2.54 -12.03
N SER A 13 -25.45 -1.39 -11.95
CA SER A 13 -24.78 -0.78 -13.10
C SER A 13 -23.70 -1.69 -13.69
N TYR A 14 -22.92 -2.37 -12.84
CA TYR A 14 -21.89 -3.30 -13.31
C TYR A 14 -22.49 -4.56 -13.92
N LEU A 15 -23.57 -5.10 -13.36
CA LEU A 15 -24.32 -6.22 -13.97
C LEU A 15 -24.88 -5.84 -15.34
N ALA A 16 -25.39 -4.62 -15.51
CA ALA A 16 -25.83 -4.12 -16.80
C ALA A 16 -24.66 -4.02 -17.80
N LEU A 17 -23.49 -3.58 -17.34
CA LEU A 17 -22.26 -3.56 -18.16
C LEU A 17 -21.84 -4.98 -18.58
N VAL A 18 -21.83 -5.94 -17.66
CA VAL A 18 -21.51 -7.35 -17.95
C VAL A 18 -22.51 -7.93 -18.94
N ALA A 19 -23.81 -7.68 -18.74
CA ALA A 19 -24.84 -8.13 -19.68
C ALA A 19 -24.66 -7.50 -21.06
N PHE A 20 -24.35 -6.21 -21.13
CA PHE A 20 -24.07 -5.53 -22.40
C PHE A 20 -22.81 -6.08 -23.09
N ALA A 21 -21.74 -6.35 -22.34
CA ALA A 21 -20.50 -6.87 -22.87
C ALA A 21 -20.58 -8.35 -23.30
N THR A 22 -21.51 -9.14 -22.76
CA THR A 22 -21.63 -10.58 -23.06
C THR A 22 -22.79 -10.90 -24.02
N LEU A 23 -23.93 -10.20 -23.87
CA LEU A 23 -25.14 -10.40 -24.65
C LEU A 23 -25.34 -9.34 -25.74
N GLY A 24 -24.52 -8.29 -25.75
CA GLY A 24 -24.59 -7.23 -26.74
C GLY A 24 -24.24 -7.70 -28.16
N PRO A 25 -24.40 -6.81 -29.15
CA PRO A 25 -23.98 -7.07 -30.53
C PRO A 25 -22.51 -7.50 -30.64
N THR A 26 -22.17 -8.27 -31.66
CA THR A 26 -20.80 -8.79 -31.86
C THR A 26 -19.74 -7.67 -31.93
N TRP A 27 -20.06 -6.52 -32.53
CA TRP A 27 -19.13 -5.38 -32.59
C TRP A 27 -18.80 -4.78 -31.22
N VAL A 28 -19.71 -4.87 -30.23
CA VAL A 28 -19.41 -4.44 -28.84
C VAL A 28 -18.36 -5.36 -28.24
N VAL A 29 -18.54 -6.67 -28.43
CA VAL A 29 -17.63 -7.69 -27.90
C VAL A 29 -16.26 -7.61 -28.56
N SER A 30 -16.22 -7.48 -29.88
CA SER A 30 -14.97 -7.30 -30.63
C SER A 30 -14.25 -6.02 -30.20
N GLY A 31 -14.96 -4.89 -30.07
CA GLY A 31 -14.34 -3.64 -29.61
C GLY A 31 -13.77 -3.72 -28.19
N ALA A 32 -14.43 -4.45 -27.29
CA ALA A 32 -13.92 -4.68 -25.93
C ALA A 32 -12.65 -5.55 -25.94
N LEU A 33 -12.59 -6.58 -26.78
CA LEU A 33 -11.40 -7.42 -26.95
C LEU A 33 -10.25 -6.65 -27.59
N ASP A 34 -10.51 -5.79 -28.57
CA ASP A 34 -9.48 -4.96 -29.21
C ASP A 34 -8.87 -3.96 -28.23
N LEU A 35 -9.71 -3.34 -27.37
CA LEU A 35 -9.23 -2.50 -26.28
C LEU A 35 -8.34 -3.28 -25.31
N PHE A 36 -8.81 -4.46 -24.88
CA PHE A 36 -8.06 -5.31 -23.96
C PHE A 36 -6.75 -5.80 -24.57
N ARG A 37 -6.74 -6.11 -25.87
CA ARG A 37 -5.53 -6.45 -26.62
C ARG A 37 -4.51 -5.32 -26.57
N GLY A 38 -4.93 -4.09 -26.86
CA GLY A 38 -4.06 -2.91 -26.78
C GLY A 38 -3.45 -2.73 -25.38
N MET A 39 -4.20 -3.04 -24.33
CA MET A 39 -3.66 -3.05 -22.96
C MET A 39 -2.63 -4.17 -22.74
N THR A 40 -2.86 -5.37 -23.26
CA THR A 40 -1.91 -6.48 -23.11
C THR A 40 -0.63 -6.30 -23.91
N GLU A 41 -0.68 -5.58 -25.03
CA GLU A 41 0.51 -5.26 -25.84
C GLU A 41 1.46 -4.27 -25.15
N LEU A 42 0.99 -3.56 -24.11
CA LEU A 42 1.84 -2.74 -23.24
C LEU A 42 2.66 -3.58 -22.24
N LEU A 43 2.32 -4.85 -22.05
CA LEU A 43 3.05 -5.76 -21.16
C LEU A 43 4.17 -6.48 -21.95
N PRO A 44 5.39 -6.58 -21.40
CA PRO A 44 6.47 -7.29 -22.07
C PRO A 44 6.13 -8.78 -22.21
N GLY A 45 6.08 -9.28 -23.44
CA GLY A 45 5.79 -10.68 -23.74
C GLY A 45 5.38 -10.94 -25.19
N SER A 46 5.15 -12.21 -25.53
CA SER A 46 4.55 -12.60 -26.80
C SER A 46 3.05 -12.25 -26.82
N ALA A 47 2.55 -11.72 -27.94
CA ALA A 47 1.14 -11.40 -28.11
C ALA A 47 0.26 -12.65 -27.81
N PRO A 48 -0.74 -12.53 -26.93
CA PRO A 48 -1.60 -13.66 -26.57
C PRO A 48 -2.41 -14.13 -27.77
N SER A 49 -2.69 -15.44 -27.84
CA SER A 49 -3.61 -15.97 -28.84
C SER A 49 -5.02 -15.35 -28.68
N PRO A 50 -5.83 -15.23 -29.74
CA PRO A 50 -7.19 -14.70 -29.64
C PRO A 50 -8.04 -15.41 -28.56
N SER A 51 -7.91 -16.74 -28.49
CA SER A 51 -8.57 -17.55 -27.47
C SER A 51 -8.09 -17.25 -26.04
N SER A 52 -6.80 -16.97 -25.83
CA SER A 52 -6.27 -16.63 -24.50
C SER A 52 -6.67 -15.23 -24.08
N LEU A 53 -6.76 -14.31 -25.04
CA LEU A 53 -7.21 -12.95 -24.82
C LEU A 53 -8.68 -12.90 -24.38
N GLU A 54 -9.54 -13.65 -25.05
CA GLU A 54 -10.96 -13.78 -24.68
C GLU A 54 -11.15 -14.35 -23.28
N PHE A 55 -10.41 -15.42 -22.95
CA PHE A 55 -10.41 -16.01 -21.61
C PHE A 55 -9.95 -15.01 -20.55
N ALA A 56 -8.87 -14.27 -20.81
CA ALA A 56 -8.34 -13.27 -19.88
C ALA A 56 -9.28 -12.08 -19.70
N ALA A 57 -9.94 -11.62 -20.77
CA ALA A 57 -10.94 -10.56 -20.71
C ALA A 57 -12.15 -10.97 -19.86
N ASN A 58 -12.62 -12.21 -20.04
CA ASN A 58 -13.71 -12.80 -19.25
C ASN A 58 -13.35 -12.90 -17.76
N VAL A 59 -12.14 -13.39 -17.44
CA VAL A 59 -11.63 -13.38 -16.05
C VAL A 59 -11.59 -11.96 -15.49
N ALA A 60 -10.99 -11.00 -16.22
CA ALA A 60 -10.81 -9.63 -15.77
C ALA A 60 -12.15 -8.92 -15.51
N MET A 61 -13.15 -9.13 -16.37
CA MET A 61 -14.49 -8.55 -16.21
C MET A 61 -15.24 -9.12 -15.00
N PHE A 62 -15.02 -10.39 -14.65
CA PHE A 62 -15.72 -10.99 -13.52
C PHE A 62 -15.06 -10.74 -12.15
N VAL A 63 -13.79 -10.30 -12.11
CA VAL A 63 -13.10 -9.93 -10.86
C VAL A 63 -13.84 -8.81 -10.11
N PRO A 64 -14.15 -7.64 -10.71
CA PRO A 64 -14.90 -6.61 -10.00
C PRO A 64 -16.30 -7.06 -9.60
N LEU A 65 -16.98 -7.87 -10.42
CA LEU A 65 -18.30 -8.40 -10.10
C LEU A 65 -18.27 -9.29 -8.84
N GLY A 66 -17.33 -10.24 -8.77
CA GLY A 66 -17.15 -11.11 -7.60
C GLY A 66 -16.90 -10.31 -6.32
N MET A 67 -16.09 -9.25 -6.41
CA MET A 67 -15.83 -8.34 -5.30
C MET A 67 -17.09 -7.58 -4.86
N LEU A 68 -17.87 -7.02 -5.80
CA LEU A 68 -19.11 -6.30 -5.51
C LEU A 68 -20.17 -7.20 -4.86
N LEU A 69 -20.35 -8.42 -5.38
CA LEU A 69 -21.28 -9.41 -4.83
C LEU A 69 -20.86 -9.84 -3.41
N LEU A 70 -19.56 -10.03 -3.16
CA LEU A 70 -19.08 -10.28 -1.81
C LEU A 70 -19.37 -9.11 -0.87
N LEU A 71 -19.11 -7.87 -1.29
CA LEU A 71 -19.36 -6.69 -0.45
C LEU A 71 -20.85 -6.55 -0.11
N LEU A 72 -21.75 -6.97 -1.00
CA LEU A 72 -23.19 -7.03 -0.74
C LEU A 72 -23.61 -8.18 0.18
N ALA A 73 -23.07 -9.38 -0.05
CA ALA A 73 -23.39 -10.58 0.71
C ALA A 73 -22.74 -10.59 2.11
N GLY A 74 -21.61 -9.90 2.25
CA GLY A 74 -20.71 -9.91 3.39
C GLY A 74 -19.67 -11.05 3.34
N PRO A 75 -18.48 -10.86 3.94
CA PRO A 75 -17.36 -11.80 3.80
C PRO A 75 -17.61 -13.21 4.36
N ARG A 76 -18.54 -13.35 5.32
CA ARG A 76 -18.93 -14.66 5.86
C ARG A 76 -19.79 -15.48 4.89
N ARG A 77 -20.36 -14.84 3.88
CA ARG A 77 -21.23 -15.45 2.88
C ARG A 77 -20.58 -15.44 1.50
N TRP A 78 -19.26 -15.58 1.45
CA TRP A 78 -18.48 -15.65 0.21
C TRP A 78 -19.01 -16.73 -0.74
N TRP A 79 -19.50 -17.85 -0.18
CA TRP A 79 -20.11 -18.93 -0.94
C TRP A 79 -21.39 -18.49 -1.68
N LEU A 80 -22.21 -17.58 -1.11
CA LEU A 80 -23.35 -17.00 -1.82
C LEU A 80 -22.90 -16.14 -3.00
N ALA A 81 -21.85 -15.33 -2.82
CA ALA A 81 -21.30 -14.53 -3.91
C ALA A 81 -20.78 -15.43 -5.04
N LEU A 82 -20.11 -16.54 -4.70
CA LEU A 82 -19.62 -17.50 -5.68
C LEU A 82 -20.76 -18.24 -6.41
N LEU A 83 -21.80 -18.65 -5.69
CA LEU A 83 -23.00 -19.25 -6.29
C LEU A 83 -23.72 -18.26 -7.21
N LEU A 84 -23.78 -16.98 -6.86
CA LEU A 84 -24.37 -15.93 -7.69
C LEU A 84 -23.53 -15.66 -8.95
N VAL A 85 -22.19 -15.65 -8.84
CA VAL A 85 -21.30 -15.57 -10.00
C VAL A 85 -21.55 -16.76 -10.92
N PHE A 86 -21.48 -17.99 -10.40
CA PHE A 86 -21.67 -19.19 -11.20
C PHE A 86 -23.07 -19.23 -11.85
N GLY A 87 -24.12 -18.92 -11.08
CA GLY A 87 -25.49 -18.88 -11.57
C GLY A 87 -25.70 -17.81 -12.64
N LEU A 88 -25.10 -16.62 -12.51
CA LEU A 88 -25.14 -15.59 -13.54
C LEU A 88 -24.45 -16.07 -14.81
N THR A 89 -23.25 -16.62 -14.68
CA THR A 89 -22.48 -17.14 -15.82
C THR A 89 -23.22 -18.25 -16.55
N ALA A 90 -23.81 -19.21 -15.82
CA ALA A 90 -24.65 -20.24 -16.41
C ALA A 90 -25.90 -19.66 -17.08
N SER A 91 -26.47 -18.59 -16.53
CA SER A 91 -27.62 -17.90 -17.13
C SER A 91 -27.24 -17.18 -18.42
N ILE A 92 -26.06 -16.54 -18.48
CA ILE A 92 -25.54 -15.92 -19.70
C ILE A 92 -25.38 -16.96 -20.79
N GLU A 93 -24.77 -18.11 -20.46
CA GLU A 93 -24.57 -19.23 -21.38
C GLU A 93 -25.89 -19.78 -21.94
N LEU A 94 -26.89 -19.97 -21.06
CA LEU A 94 -28.23 -20.40 -21.46
C LEU A 94 -28.91 -19.41 -22.41
N VAL A 95 -28.73 -18.11 -22.20
CA VAL A 95 -29.26 -17.08 -23.10
C VAL A 95 -28.51 -17.06 -24.43
N GLN A 96 -27.18 -17.18 -24.40
CA GLN A 96 -26.34 -17.20 -25.59
C GLN A 96 -26.61 -18.42 -26.47
N ALA A 97 -26.95 -19.58 -25.90
CA ALA A 97 -27.37 -20.76 -26.64
C ALA A 97 -28.60 -20.51 -27.53
N GLY A 98 -29.43 -19.51 -27.21
CA GLY A 98 -30.56 -19.08 -28.03
C GLY A 98 -30.24 -18.05 -29.11
N ILE A 99 -29.01 -17.54 -29.19
CA ILE A 99 -28.59 -16.50 -30.13
C ILE A 99 -27.78 -17.15 -31.27
N PRO A 100 -28.28 -17.17 -32.53
CA PRO A 100 -27.63 -17.89 -33.64
C PRO A 100 -26.19 -17.46 -33.96
N SER A 101 -25.80 -16.25 -33.57
CA SER A 101 -24.45 -15.71 -33.76
C SER A 101 -23.51 -15.95 -32.58
N ARG A 102 -23.92 -16.72 -31.57
CA ARG A 102 -23.14 -16.99 -30.36
C ARG A 102 -22.88 -18.49 -30.22
N VAL A 103 -21.69 -18.80 -29.72
CA VAL A 103 -21.29 -20.16 -29.39
C VAL A 103 -21.24 -20.24 -27.87
N SER A 104 -21.93 -21.23 -27.32
CA SER A 104 -21.86 -21.62 -25.91
C SER A 104 -20.56 -22.42 -25.72
N ASP A 105 -19.69 -21.97 -24.82
CA ASP A 105 -18.44 -22.63 -24.45
C ASP A 105 -18.31 -22.76 -22.92
N LEU A 106 -18.14 -24.01 -22.45
CA LEU A 106 -17.83 -24.30 -21.05
C LEU A 106 -16.61 -23.52 -20.54
N ARG A 107 -15.67 -23.18 -21.43
CA ARG A 107 -14.50 -22.37 -21.12
C ARG A 107 -14.85 -20.98 -20.60
N ASP A 108 -15.92 -20.37 -21.10
CA ASP A 108 -16.39 -19.07 -20.61
C ASP A 108 -16.99 -19.20 -19.22
N VAL A 109 -17.66 -20.32 -18.95
CA VAL A 109 -18.15 -20.63 -17.62
C VAL A 109 -17.01 -20.71 -16.61
N PHE A 110 -15.93 -21.38 -16.98
CA PHE A 110 -14.72 -21.47 -16.15
C PHE A 110 -14.01 -20.12 -16.00
N ALA A 111 -13.84 -19.35 -17.08
CA ALA A 111 -13.17 -18.05 -17.06
C ALA A 111 -13.90 -17.06 -16.13
N ASN A 112 -15.20 -16.90 -16.34
CA ASN A 112 -16.05 -15.98 -15.58
C ASN A 112 -16.16 -16.40 -14.10
N THR A 113 -16.32 -17.70 -13.84
CA THR A 113 -16.37 -18.21 -12.45
C THR A 113 -15.01 -18.05 -11.75
N GLY A 114 -13.90 -18.29 -12.46
CA GLY A 114 -12.55 -18.07 -11.95
C GLY A 114 -12.27 -16.60 -11.63
N GLY A 115 -12.64 -15.69 -12.53
CA GLY A 115 -12.56 -14.25 -12.29
C GLY A 115 -13.37 -13.81 -11.08
N GLY A 116 -14.63 -14.26 -10.96
CA GLY A 116 -15.46 -13.94 -9.81
C GLY A 116 -14.94 -14.53 -8.49
N ALA A 117 -14.37 -15.74 -8.51
CA ALA A 117 -13.70 -16.33 -7.36
C ALA A 117 -12.49 -15.49 -6.92
N LEU A 118 -11.65 -15.05 -7.86
CA LEU A 118 -10.53 -14.15 -7.58
C LEU A 118 -11.01 -12.82 -6.99
N GLY A 119 -12.05 -12.22 -7.56
CA GLY A 119 -12.71 -11.03 -7.04
C GLY A 119 -13.22 -11.18 -5.60
N ILE A 120 -13.81 -12.34 -5.29
CA ILE A 120 -14.24 -12.69 -3.94
C ILE A 120 -13.04 -12.79 -2.99
N VAL A 121 -11.94 -13.45 -3.39
CA VAL A 121 -10.73 -13.52 -2.57
C VAL A 121 -10.19 -12.13 -2.27
N LEU A 122 -10.03 -11.29 -3.31
CA LEU A 122 -9.57 -9.90 -3.15
C LEU A 122 -10.50 -9.09 -2.25
N GLY A 123 -11.82 -9.25 -2.40
CA GLY A 123 -12.80 -8.60 -1.54
C GLY A 123 -12.73 -9.07 -0.08
N VAL A 124 -12.51 -10.38 0.17
CA VAL A 124 -12.33 -10.92 1.53
C VAL A 124 -11.09 -10.28 2.14
N LEU A 125 -9.95 -10.31 1.43
CA LEU A 125 -8.70 -9.70 1.88
C LEU A 125 -8.88 -8.21 2.21
N ALA A 126 -9.54 -7.44 1.34
CA ALA A 126 -9.83 -6.03 1.57
C ALA A 126 -10.72 -5.81 2.82
N THR A 127 -11.73 -6.66 3.04
CA THR A 127 -12.60 -6.56 4.24
C THR A 127 -11.88 -6.94 5.52
N LEU A 128 -10.97 -7.93 5.48
CA LEU A 128 -10.14 -8.33 6.60
C LEU A 128 -9.16 -7.22 6.96
N LEU A 129 -8.51 -6.61 5.97
CA LEU A 129 -7.61 -5.48 6.16
C LEU A 129 -8.33 -4.28 6.80
N ARG A 130 -9.52 -3.91 6.28
CA ARG A 130 -10.34 -2.85 6.87
C ARG A 130 -10.77 -3.12 8.31
N ARG A 131 -11.14 -4.37 8.64
CA ARG A 131 -11.51 -4.75 10.02
C ARG A 131 -10.32 -4.66 10.96
N ARG A 132 -9.13 -5.07 10.52
CA ARG A 132 -7.90 -4.96 11.31
C ARG A 132 -7.58 -3.49 11.60
N VAL A 133 -7.65 -2.61 10.61
CA VAL A 133 -7.45 -1.16 10.80
C VAL A 133 -8.51 -0.56 11.75
N ALA A 134 -9.79 -0.93 11.61
CA ALA A 134 -10.86 -0.42 12.48
C ALA A 134 -10.78 -0.93 13.93
N LEU A 135 -10.38 -2.19 14.15
CA LEU A 135 -10.17 -2.75 15.49
C LEU A 135 -8.99 -2.10 16.20
N LEU A 136 -7.89 -1.83 15.48
CA LEU A 136 -6.76 -1.09 16.02
C LEU A 136 -7.15 0.35 16.40
N GLY A 137 -7.93 1.03 15.55
CA GLY A 137 -8.47 2.36 15.88
C GLY A 137 -9.43 2.36 17.07
N ALA A 138 -10.34 1.38 17.17
CA ALA A 138 -11.27 1.27 18.29
C ALA A 138 -10.58 0.89 19.61
N ALA A 139 -9.58 0.00 19.57
CA ALA A 139 -8.76 -0.32 20.73
C ALA A 139 -7.97 0.90 21.22
N GLY A 140 -7.46 1.75 20.31
CA GLY A 140 -6.84 3.03 20.65
C GLY A 140 -7.79 4.01 21.34
N VAL A 141 -9.05 4.10 20.89
CA VAL A 141 -10.07 4.97 21.51
C VAL A 141 -10.53 4.46 22.88
N VAL A 142 -10.67 3.14 23.06
CA VAL A 142 -11.01 2.55 24.36
C VAL A 142 -9.85 2.68 25.36
N ALA A 143 -8.61 2.56 24.90
CA ALA A 143 -7.43 2.83 25.72
C ALA A 143 -7.38 4.31 26.17
N LEU A 144 -7.68 5.26 25.28
CA LEU A 144 -7.80 6.68 25.65
C LEU A 144 -8.96 6.96 26.63
N GLY A 145 -10.12 6.31 26.43
CA GLY A 145 -11.29 6.47 27.31
C GLY A 145 -11.10 5.87 28.71
N ALA A 146 -10.38 4.75 28.82
CA ALA A 146 -10.03 4.14 30.10
C ALA A 146 -8.98 4.96 30.88
N VAL A 147 -8.08 5.64 30.16
CA VAL A 147 -7.11 6.59 30.76
C VAL A 147 -7.81 7.85 31.27
N LEU A 148 -8.85 8.33 30.61
CA LEU A 148 -9.61 9.54 31.02
C LEU A 148 -10.58 9.33 32.20
N LEU A 149 -11.00 8.10 32.51
CA LEU A 149 -11.84 7.81 33.69
C LEU A 149 -11.06 7.37 34.94
N SER A 150 -9.73 7.23 34.85
CA SER A 150 -8.90 6.66 35.94
C SER A 150 -8.01 7.67 36.67
N THR A 151 -8.07 8.97 36.38
CA THR A 151 -7.19 9.97 37.00
C THR A 151 -7.93 11.10 37.70
N THR A 152 -8.72 10.75 38.72
CA THR A 152 -8.72 11.52 39.98
C THR A 152 -7.82 10.78 40.96
N GLY A 153 -6.52 11.03 40.87
CA GLY A 153 -5.52 10.35 41.67
C GLY A 153 -4.16 10.65 41.10
N GLY A 154 -3.51 11.67 41.66
CA GLY A 154 -2.22 12.15 41.19
C GLY A 154 -1.19 11.02 41.16
N MET A 155 -0.59 10.84 39.99
CA MET A 155 0.81 10.49 39.87
C MET A 155 1.38 11.38 38.77
N VAL A 156 2.29 12.25 39.18
CA VAL A 156 3.14 13.06 38.33
C VAL A 156 3.92 12.10 37.44
N ALA A 157 3.59 12.07 36.15
CA ALA A 157 4.46 11.49 35.14
C ALA A 157 5.76 12.31 35.08
N PRO A 158 6.94 11.68 34.92
CA PRO A 158 8.16 12.44 34.76
C PRO A 158 8.05 13.31 33.49
N PRO A 159 8.69 14.49 33.46
CA PRO A 159 8.71 15.31 32.27
C PRO A 159 9.33 14.49 31.14
N LEU A 160 8.76 14.57 29.94
CA LEU A 160 9.32 14.01 28.71
C LEU A 160 10.81 14.36 28.65
N ALA A 161 11.64 13.37 28.94
CA ALA A 161 13.07 13.54 29.09
C ALA A 161 13.70 13.58 27.70
N ARG A 162 13.64 14.78 27.12
CA ARG A 162 14.61 15.49 26.28
C ARG A 162 13.77 16.31 25.33
N ALA A 163 13.86 17.64 25.45
CA ALA A 163 13.31 18.54 24.46
C ALA A 163 13.93 18.11 23.12
N GLU A 164 13.13 17.48 22.27
CA GLU A 164 13.52 17.31 20.87
C GLU A 164 13.83 18.72 20.37
N THR A 165 15.02 18.90 19.82
CA THR A 165 15.43 20.18 19.25
C THR A 165 14.41 20.57 18.19
N GLY A 166 14.23 21.87 17.93
CA GLY A 166 13.20 22.34 16.99
C GLY A 166 13.27 21.65 15.62
N HIS A 167 14.47 21.24 15.21
CA HIS A 167 14.74 20.48 13.98
C HIS A 167 14.15 19.06 14.00
N VAL A 168 14.40 18.29 15.06
CA VAL A 168 13.84 16.93 15.22
C VAL A 168 12.32 17.00 15.31
N ALA A 169 11.79 17.93 16.10
CA ALA A 169 10.35 18.12 16.24
C ALA A 169 9.68 18.44 14.89
N ALA A 170 10.27 19.35 14.09
CA ALA A 170 9.76 19.68 12.76
C ALA A 170 9.78 18.48 11.79
N GLN A 171 10.82 17.64 11.87
CA GLN A 171 10.88 16.38 11.13
C GLN A 171 9.72 15.45 11.52
N LEU A 172 9.50 15.22 12.81
CA LEU A 172 8.44 14.32 13.29
C LEU A 172 7.04 14.88 13.07
N ASP A 173 6.85 16.19 13.12
CA ASP A 173 5.59 16.86 12.76
C ASP A 173 5.26 16.65 11.27
N TYR A 174 6.27 16.74 10.39
CA TYR A 174 6.11 16.40 8.98
C TYR A 174 5.72 14.94 8.81
N VAL A 175 6.39 14.02 9.52
CA VAL A 175 6.02 12.60 9.52
C VAL A 175 4.56 12.41 9.96
N GLY A 176 4.15 13.01 11.08
CA GLY A 176 2.79 12.92 11.60
C GLY A 176 1.72 13.44 10.64
N THR A 177 2.06 14.43 9.80
CA THR A 177 1.17 14.99 8.78
C THR A 177 1.06 14.11 7.55
N TYR A 178 2.19 13.57 7.07
CA TYR A 178 2.28 12.96 5.74
C TYR A 178 2.51 11.45 5.75
N TRP A 179 2.60 10.75 6.88
CA TRP A 179 2.87 9.30 6.90
C TRP A 179 1.86 8.43 6.10
N ASN A 180 0.62 8.89 5.93
CA ASN A 180 -0.44 8.22 5.16
C ASN A 180 -0.95 9.03 3.95
N SER A 181 -0.30 10.14 3.64
CA SER A 181 -0.67 10.99 2.52
C SER A 181 0.57 11.55 1.85
N ARG A 182 0.66 11.41 0.54
CA ARG A 182 1.83 11.88 -0.21
C ARG A 182 1.72 13.38 -0.42
N ASN A 183 2.78 14.13 -0.11
CA ASN A 183 2.91 15.53 -0.49
C ASN A 183 3.24 15.66 -2.00
N ALA A 184 2.39 15.08 -2.83
CA ALA A 184 2.65 14.88 -4.25
C ALA A 184 2.68 16.20 -5.05
N GLY A 185 1.98 17.23 -4.57
CA GLY A 185 1.98 18.54 -5.21
C GLY A 185 3.30 19.30 -5.04
N GLU A 186 4.03 19.06 -3.95
CA GLU A 186 5.30 19.72 -3.66
C GLU A 186 6.49 18.89 -4.13
N TYR A 187 6.50 17.60 -3.81
CA TYR A 187 7.65 16.72 -4.01
C TYR A 187 7.42 15.60 -5.03
N GLY A 188 6.23 15.50 -5.62
CA GLY A 188 5.86 14.35 -6.45
C GLY A 188 5.57 13.09 -5.62
N ALA A 189 5.00 12.08 -6.28
CA ALA A 189 4.71 10.78 -5.71
C ALA A 189 5.40 9.70 -6.55
N LEU A 190 6.12 8.78 -5.92
CA LEU A 190 6.78 7.67 -6.59
C LEU A 190 6.12 6.36 -6.17
N ASP A 191 5.76 5.50 -7.12
CA ASP A 191 5.00 4.29 -6.78
C ASP A 191 5.86 3.21 -6.09
N THR A 192 7.14 3.10 -6.44
CA THR A 192 8.01 1.99 -5.98
C THR A 192 9.09 2.41 -4.99
N THR A 193 9.56 3.66 -5.06
CA THR A 193 10.72 4.16 -4.29
C THR A 193 10.36 5.26 -3.29
N ASP A 194 9.08 5.40 -2.98
CA ASP A 194 8.57 6.51 -2.16
C ASP A 194 9.13 6.55 -0.74
N CYS A 195 9.63 5.43 -0.21
CA CYS A 195 10.21 5.39 1.12
C CYS A 195 11.34 6.41 1.30
N VAL A 196 12.19 6.57 0.29
CA VAL A 196 13.32 7.50 0.32
C VAL A 196 12.90 8.91 -0.08
N ASN A 197 11.95 9.03 -1.01
CA ASN A 197 11.36 10.32 -1.32
C ASN A 197 10.73 10.95 -0.06
N PHE A 198 9.98 10.16 0.71
CA PHE A 198 9.39 10.57 1.98
C PHE A 198 10.45 10.89 3.04
N ALA A 199 11.42 9.98 3.25
CA ALA A 199 12.52 10.26 4.17
C ALA A 199 13.24 11.56 3.81
N SER A 200 13.50 11.80 2.53
CA SER A 200 14.15 13.01 2.06
C SER A 200 13.34 14.28 2.35
N GLN A 201 12.03 14.24 2.19
CA GLN A 201 11.15 15.35 2.58
C GLN A 201 11.21 15.65 4.08
N THR A 202 11.27 14.61 4.91
CA THR A 202 11.40 14.80 6.37
C THR A 202 12.73 15.45 6.73
N LEU A 203 13.81 15.16 5.99
CA LEU A 203 15.12 15.81 6.18
C LEU A 203 15.07 17.29 5.80
N ILE A 204 14.33 17.68 4.74
CA ILE A 204 14.06 19.09 4.45
C ILE A 204 13.28 19.74 5.60
N ALA A 205 12.24 19.09 6.12
CA ALA A 205 11.48 19.60 7.26
C ALA A 205 12.32 19.73 8.54
N ARG A 206 13.31 18.83 8.73
CA ARG A 206 14.33 18.92 9.76
C ARG A 206 15.22 20.16 9.60
N GLY A 207 15.36 20.67 8.38
CA GLY A 207 16.18 21.84 8.06
C GLY A 207 17.43 21.53 7.24
N TRP A 208 17.56 20.32 6.67
CA TRP A 208 18.65 20.02 5.75
C TRP A 208 18.52 20.84 4.47
N GLU A 209 19.65 21.32 3.98
CA GLU A 209 19.75 21.97 2.68
C GLU A 209 20.10 20.95 1.60
N GLN A 210 19.46 21.09 0.43
CA GLN A 210 19.78 20.25 -0.71
C GLN A 210 21.21 20.51 -1.20
N THR A 211 21.87 19.46 -1.69
CA THR A 211 23.22 19.52 -2.25
C THR A 211 23.22 19.10 -3.71
N ASP A 212 24.36 19.21 -4.40
CA ASP A 212 24.47 18.73 -5.78
C ASP A 212 24.34 17.19 -5.90
N GLN A 213 24.48 16.46 -4.79
CA GLN A 213 24.40 14.99 -4.75
C GLN A 213 23.09 14.45 -4.17
N TRP A 214 22.39 15.25 -3.35
CA TRP A 214 21.09 14.93 -2.78
C TRP A 214 20.12 16.10 -3.01
N TRP A 215 19.25 15.95 -4.00
CA TRP A 215 18.33 17.02 -4.44
C TRP A 215 17.04 16.52 -5.07
N HIS A 216 16.07 17.43 -5.10
CA HIS A 216 14.81 17.39 -5.83
C HIS A 216 14.57 18.74 -6.53
N ARG A 217 14.03 18.69 -7.74
CA ARG A 217 13.63 19.88 -8.51
C ARG A 217 12.20 19.71 -9.01
N ARG A 218 11.43 20.81 -8.93
CA ARG A 218 10.14 20.95 -9.59
C ARG A 218 10.26 21.98 -10.71
N SER A 219 9.93 21.57 -11.91
CA SER A 219 9.86 22.44 -13.09
C SER A 219 8.57 23.27 -13.10
N PRO A 220 8.52 24.41 -13.81
CA PRO A 220 7.35 25.28 -13.85
C PRO A 220 6.08 24.62 -14.40
N ASP A 221 6.21 23.62 -15.28
CA ASP A 221 5.13 22.82 -15.84
C ASP A 221 4.72 21.64 -14.94
N GLY A 222 5.35 21.52 -13.76
CA GLY A 222 4.95 20.57 -12.72
C GLY A 222 5.65 19.22 -12.77
N HIS A 223 6.62 19.01 -13.67
CA HIS A 223 7.43 17.79 -13.64
C HIS A 223 8.44 17.83 -12.48
N HIS A 224 8.62 16.69 -11.83
CA HIS A 224 9.58 16.52 -10.74
C HIS A 224 10.79 15.70 -11.21
N SER A 225 11.97 16.10 -10.76
CA SER A 225 13.25 15.41 -11.02
C SER A 225 14.02 15.26 -9.73
N TYR A 226 14.84 14.22 -9.64
CA TYR A 226 15.48 13.82 -8.39
C TYR A 226 16.90 13.32 -8.66
N SER A 227 17.78 13.49 -7.68
CA SER A 227 19.03 12.71 -7.59
C SER A 227 18.75 11.26 -7.18
N ASP A 228 19.68 10.35 -7.49
CA ASP A 228 19.58 8.96 -7.02
C ASP A 228 19.52 8.89 -5.49
N ALA A 229 20.31 9.69 -4.77
CA ALA A 229 20.33 9.72 -3.31
C ALA A 229 18.99 10.17 -2.70
N TRP A 230 18.17 10.93 -3.44
CA TRP A 230 16.85 11.35 -2.98
C TRP A 230 15.80 10.23 -3.05
N ILE A 231 15.98 9.25 -3.94
CA ILE A 231 14.94 8.26 -4.25
C ILE A 231 15.40 6.81 -4.05
N SER A 232 16.66 6.52 -3.77
CA SER A 232 17.17 5.15 -3.62
C SER A 232 17.80 4.92 -2.25
N SER A 233 17.39 3.85 -1.57
CA SER A 233 17.85 3.54 -0.20
C SER A 233 19.35 3.27 -0.19
N THR A 234 19.84 2.56 -1.22
CA THR A 234 21.26 2.30 -1.41
C THR A 234 22.03 3.58 -1.73
N ALA A 235 21.50 4.44 -2.60
CA ALA A 235 22.19 5.69 -2.95
C ALA A 235 22.20 6.70 -1.78
N LEU A 236 21.13 6.76 -0.97
CA LEU A 236 21.12 7.56 0.26
C LEU A 236 22.15 7.03 1.25
N ARG A 237 22.27 5.72 1.42
CA ARG A 237 23.31 5.11 2.26
C ARG A 237 24.70 5.55 1.80
N ASP A 238 24.99 5.45 0.50
CA ASP A 238 26.25 5.89 -0.09
C ASP A 238 26.55 7.37 0.16
N TYR A 239 25.53 8.21 -0.01
CA TYR A 239 25.61 9.63 0.28
C TYR A 239 25.96 9.90 1.75
N LEU A 240 25.23 9.28 2.69
CA LEU A 240 25.45 9.47 4.13
C LEU A 240 26.80 8.91 4.61
N ALA A 241 27.27 7.80 4.03
CA ALA A 241 28.59 7.24 4.34
C ALA A 241 29.75 8.20 4.00
N GLY A 242 29.56 9.06 3.01
CA GLY A 242 30.51 10.12 2.65
C GLY A 242 30.35 11.42 3.44
N LYS A 243 29.39 11.48 4.38
CA LYS A 243 28.96 12.70 5.09
C LYS A 243 28.91 12.50 6.61
N PRO A 244 30.05 12.19 7.26
CA PRO A 244 30.10 11.99 8.72
C PRO A 244 29.67 13.22 9.53
N GLU A 245 29.69 14.41 8.93
CA GLU A 245 29.16 15.64 9.51
C GLU A 245 27.63 15.70 9.56
N LEU A 246 26.93 14.89 8.75
CA LEU A 246 25.48 14.84 8.69
C LEU A 246 24.91 13.63 9.44
N ALA A 247 25.58 12.48 9.36
CA ALA A 247 25.09 11.26 9.98
C ALA A 247 26.19 10.27 10.35
N THR A 248 25.96 9.50 11.41
CA THR A 248 26.81 8.40 11.83
C THR A 248 26.04 7.09 11.76
N VAL A 249 26.63 6.05 11.15
CA VAL A 249 26.02 4.72 11.11
C VAL A 249 25.99 4.08 12.49
N LEU A 250 24.85 3.52 12.86
CA LEU A 250 24.67 2.66 14.04
C LEU A 250 24.27 1.27 13.55
N ASP A 251 25.00 0.23 13.95
CA ASP A 251 24.53 -1.13 13.73
C ASP A 251 23.34 -1.47 14.65
N ALA A 252 22.72 -2.63 14.42
CA ALA A 252 21.56 -3.09 15.18
C ALA A 252 21.88 -3.41 16.67
N SER A 253 23.15 -3.41 17.07
CA SER A 253 23.56 -3.60 18.47
C SER A 253 23.60 -2.28 19.24
N ALA A 254 23.83 -1.15 18.57
CA ALA A 254 23.89 0.19 19.15
C ALA A 254 22.51 0.88 19.32
N ARG A 255 21.49 0.10 19.72
CA ARG A 255 20.09 0.55 19.87
C ARG A 255 19.90 1.62 20.93
N ASP A 256 20.74 1.60 21.95
CA ASP A 256 20.78 2.55 23.05
C ASP A 256 21.17 3.97 22.60
N ARG A 257 21.77 4.09 21.41
CA ARG A 257 22.12 5.38 20.80
C ARG A 257 21.11 5.88 19.76
N VAL A 258 20.09 5.07 19.43
CA VAL A 258 19.07 5.46 18.46
C VAL A 258 18.12 6.45 19.12
N THR A 259 17.82 7.54 18.41
CA THR A 259 16.89 8.57 18.85
C THR A 259 15.79 8.83 17.82
N PRO A 260 14.61 9.34 18.23
CA PRO A 260 13.64 9.86 17.28
C PRO A 260 14.26 10.88 16.31
N GLY A 261 13.86 10.82 15.05
CA GLY A 261 14.43 11.59 13.94
C GLY A 261 15.52 10.85 13.16
N ASP A 262 16.14 9.81 13.73
CA ASP A 262 17.12 8.96 13.03
C ASP A 262 16.49 8.25 11.83
N LEU A 263 17.33 7.78 10.89
CA LEU A 263 16.86 6.92 9.80
C LEU A 263 17.12 5.46 10.13
N VAL A 264 16.22 4.58 9.72
CA VAL A 264 16.43 3.13 9.68
C VAL A 264 16.50 2.66 8.24
N GLN A 265 17.44 1.78 7.94
CA GLN A 265 17.61 1.18 6.62
C GLN A 265 17.59 -0.34 6.72
N PHE A 266 16.71 -0.96 5.94
CA PHE A 266 16.57 -2.42 5.88
C PHE A 266 17.15 -2.96 4.57
N ASP A 267 17.93 -4.02 4.72
CA ASP A 267 18.41 -4.90 3.66
C ASP A 267 17.66 -6.21 3.81
N TRP A 268 16.56 -6.38 3.06
CA TRP A 268 15.63 -7.47 3.31
C TRP A 268 16.14 -8.81 2.78
N ASP A 269 16.90 -8.79 1.69
CA ASP A 269 17.42 -9.98 1.03
C ASP A 269 18.89 -10.29 1.42
N SER A 270 19.47 -9.51 2.33
CA SER A 270 20.84 -9.66 2.84
C SER A 270 21.93 -9.55 1.77
N ASN A 271 21.71 -8.73 0.75
CA ASN A 271 22.65 -8.54 -0.36
C ASN A 271 23.71 -7.44 -0.08
N GLY A 272 23.64 -6.79 1.08
CA GLY A 272 24.52 -5.69 1.51
C GLY A 272 24.06 -4.31 1.00
N ARG A 273 22.88 -4.21 0.37
CA ARG A 273 22.32 -2.99 -0.19
C ARG A 273 20.93 -2.76 0.41
N PRO A 274 20.74 -1.69 1.19
CA PRO A 274 19.43 -1.40 1.74
C PRO A 274 18.39 -1.18 0.64
N ASP A 275 17.26 -1.86 0.77
CA ASP A 275 16.09 -1.77 -0.11
C ASP A 275 15.07 -0.76 0.41
N HIS A 276 15.04 -0.53 1.73
CA HIS A 276 14.00 0.26 2.37
C HIS A 276 14.57 1.23 3.40
N THR A 277 14.03 2.45 3.41
CA THR A 277 14.38 3.50 4.37
C THR A 277 13.12 3.93 5.14
N GLY A 278 13.28 4.17 6.43
CA GLY A 278 12.24 4.71 7.31
C GLY A 278 12.81 5.74 8.28
N ILE A 279 11.93 6.46 8.96
CA ILE A 279 12.27 7.47 9.95
C ILE A 279 11.90 6.93 11.34
N VAL A 280 12.82 6.93 12.28
CA VAL A 280 12.58 6.54 13.66
C VAL A 280 11.68 7.60 14.31
N VAL A 281 10.51 7.18 14.80
CA VAL A 281 9.51 8.08 15.39
C VAL A 281 9.34 7.88 16.89
N SER A 282 9.80 6.74 17.42
CA SER A 282 9.87 6.54 18.86
C SER A 282 10.86 5.46 19.25
N VAL A 283 11.46 5.65 20.42
CA VAL A 283 12.31 4.68 21.10
C VAL A 283 11.77 4.58 22.52
N ALA A 284 11.34 3.39 22.93
CA ALA A 284 10.78 3.15 24.26
C ALA A 284 11.47 1.95 24.91
N ASP A 285 11.76 2.04 26.20
CA ASP A 285 12.18 0.89 26.98
C ASP A 285 10.93 0.14 27.48
N GLU A 286 10.74 -1.09 27.01
CA GLU A 286 9.62 -1.95 27.41
C GLU A 286 10.09 -3.11 28.33
N GLY A 287 11.22 -2.95 29.03
CA GLY A 287 11.73 -3.88 30.05
C GLY A 287 12.38 -5.15 29.51
N SER A 288 12.15 -5.50 28.24
CA SER A 288 12.86 -6.56 27.51
C SER A 288 13.92 -6.01 26.53
N GLY A 289 14.09 -4.69 26.48
CA GLY A 289 14.99 -3.98 25.58
C GLY A 289 14.33 -2.74 24.95
N ALA A 290 15.12 -1.95 24.21
CA ALA A 290 14.64 -0.80 23.48
C ALA A 290 13.77 -1.24 22.29
N VAL A 291 12.51 -0.80 22.30
CA VAL A 291 11.54 -0.96 21.21
C VAL A 291 11.59 0.29 20.34
N ILE A 292 12.20 0.13 19.17
CA ILE A 292 12.37 1.19 18.17
C ILE A 292 11.25 1.06 17.14
N ARG A 293 10.52 2.16 16.90
CA ARG A 293 9.44 2.23 15.92
C ARG A 293 9.75 3.26 14.84
N TYR A 294 9.35 2.96 13.60
CA TYR A 294 9.60 3.81 12.44
C TYR A 294 8.36 4.07 11.60
N ALA A 295 8.43 5.14 10.80
CA ALA A 295 7.47 5.50 9.77
C ALA A 295 8.05 5.35 8.35
N SER A 296 7.23 4.96 7.38
CA SER A 296 7.61 4.92 5.95
C SER A 296 6.40 4.79 5.02
N HIS A 297 6.52 5.29 3.78
CA HIS A 297 5.48 5.28 2.74
C HIS A 297 5.30 3.96 2.00
N SER A 298 6.27 3.03 2.01
CA SER A 298 6.11 1.77 1.23
C SER A 298 4.97 0.87 1.73
N ASN A 299 4.37 1.18 2.88
CA ASN A 299 3.18 0.51 3.42
C ASN A 299 2.33 1.44 4.31
N ASP A 300 2.46 2.77 4.16
CA ASP A 300 1.83 3.79 5.02
C ASP A 300 1.90 3.43 6.51
N ARG A 301 3.13 3.24 7.04
CA ARG A 301 3.34 2.82 8.42
C ARG A 301 3.69 4.06 9.25
N GLU A 302 2.96 4.31 10.33
CA GLU A 302 3.25 5.45 11.23
C GLU A 302 4.23 5.05 12.36
N ARG A 303 4.09 3.85 12.95
CA ARG A 303 4.83 3.43 14.15
C ARG A 303 5.13 1.93 14.19
N GLN A 304 5.62 1.34 13.09
CA GLN A 304 5.93 -0.10 13.09
C GLN A 304 7.23 -0.38 13.84
N GLY A 305 7.29 -1.45 14.64
CA GLY A 305 8.54 -1.91 15.26
C GLY A 305 9.54 -2.43 14.22
N VAL A 306 10.82 -2.07 14.37
CA VAL A 306 11.90 -2.52 13.46
C VAL A 306 12.07 -4.04 13.45
N ASP A 307 11.99 -4.68 14.62
CA ASP A 307 12.10 -6.15 14.75
C ASP A 307 10.88 -6.88 14.23
N GLU A 308 9.69 -6.31 14.44
CA GLU A 308 8.46 -6.84 13.89
C GLU A 308 8.47 -6.78 12.36
N ALA A 309 9.02 -5.70 11.79
CA ALA A 309 9.19 -5.57 10.35
C ALA A 309 10.11 -6.64 9.79
N LEU A 310 11.25 -6.86 10.44
CA LEU A 310 12.22 -7.88 10.04
C LEU A 310 11.68 -9.31 10.18
N ALA A 311 11.01 -9.62 11.29
CA ALA A 311 10.41 -10.92 11.53
C ALA A 311 9.29 -11.26 10.52
N LYS A 312 8.53 -10.26 10.08
CA LYS A 312 7.46 -10.44 9.07
C LYS A 312 7.98 -10.73 7.68
N ASP A 313 9.15 -10.20 7.33
CA ASP A 313 9.73 -10.40 6.00
C ASP A 313 10.19 -11.85 5.79
N GLY A 314 10.75 -12.47 6.84
CA GLY A 314 11.05 -13.90 6.87
C GLY A 314 12.21 -14.36 5.97
N ARG A 315 12.87 -13.44 5.26
CA ARG A 315 14.02 -13.73 4.37
C ARG A 315 15.39 -13.67 5.07
N GLY A 316 15.41 -13.39 6.37
CA GLY A 316 16.65 -13.34 7.16
C GLY A 316 17.46 -12.05 6.96
N GLY A 317 16.80 -10.97 6.52
CA GLY A 317 17.40 -9.65 6.32
C GLY A 317 18.06 -9.04 7.55
N SER A 318 18.57 -7.82 7.38
CA SER A 318 19.16 -7.01 8.44
C SER A 318 18.69 -5.56 8.37
N TYR A 319 19.00 -4.79 9.42
CA TYR A 319 18.83 -3.35 9.39
C TYR A 319 19.97 -2.64 10.11
N SER A 320 20.17 -1.39 9.74
CA SER A 320 21.08 -0.44 10.40
C SER A 320 20.37 0.89 10.57
N PHE A 321 20.92 1.76 11.41
CA PHE A 321 20.42 3.11 11.60
C PHE A 321 21.46 4.14 11.16
N TRP A 322 20.97 5.32 10.84
CA TRP A 322 21.77 6.53 10.72
C TRP A 322 21.35 7.49 11.82
N HIS A 323 22.26 7.72 12.76
CA HIS A 323 22.09 8.78 13.73
C HIS A 323 22.34 10.11 13.05
N LEU A 324 21.30 10.95 12.97
CA LEU A 324 21.39 12.23 12.30
C LEU A 324 21.90 13.30 13.25
N VAL A 325 22.82 14.13 12.78
CA VAL A 325 23.28 15.30 13.53
C VAL A 325 22.13 16.32 13.59
N ASP A 326 21.99 17.00 14.74
CA ASP A 326 21.04 18.10 14.97
C ASP A 326 21.51 19.42 14.36
#